data_AF-A0AAW4MXU2-F1
#
_entry.id   AF-A0AAW4MXU2-F1
#
_cell.length_a   1.000
_cell.length_b   1.000
_cell.length_c   1.000
_cell.angle_alpha   90.00
_cell.angle_beta   90.00
_cell.angle_gamma   90.00
#
_symmetry.space_group_name_H-M   'P 1'
#
loop_
_entity.id
_entity.type
_entity.pdbx_description
1 polymer ?
#
loop_
_entity_poly.entity_id
_entity_poly.type
_entity_poly.pdbx_seq_one_letter_code
_entity_poly.pdbx_strand_id
1 'polypeptide(L)'
;MRRISTLFQTIKDLNKDRWVRKYNPHQQFFVDVDWYDTEEEYLNALRDDWKSEADPFDECDHYVDVSKYDNFEDYEKSVNICLEQLEWIEEVFKYGDFDIDPQNYKNEDTYLDALTKRIKEKYDPENEFYCIDPLDYDSPYEYQYEIDERIHWLELYDPNHQYPVDPSTFFDKEDYVEAVNEWKDYVGSLDREMFAEFEAEEALESDDMKDYRQKAMKQMSRKRPCFTQYSSLDKEVSQEGNVIEEDKKLWAEKHNFYNSFNSVDPTQYDHESDYLDDLRVKWKEYYDPSDMYDVDPHDYDNEGDYMDAIQNFIKMKMR
;
A
#
# COMPACT_ATOMS: atom_id res chain seq x y z
N MET A 1 -53.79 16.21 55.11
CA MET A 1 -52.53 16.67 54.47
C MET A 1 -51.42 15.61 54.37
N ARG A 2 -51.40 14.50 55.13
CA ARG A 2 -50.27 13.52 55.09
C ARG A 2 -50.16 12.61 53.85
N ARG A 3 -51.25 12.35 53.11
CA ARG A 3 -51.24 11.40 51.97
C ARG A 3 -50.67 11.96 50.65
N ILE A 4 -50.71 13.28 50.49
CA ILE A 4 -50.21 13.94 49.28
C ILE A 4 -48.67 13.92 49.28
N SER A 5 -48.05 14.19 50.43
CA SER A 5 -46.59 14.15 50.61
C SER A 5 -45.95 12.79 50.28
N THR A 6 -46.60 11.68 50.61
CA THR A 6 -46.10 10.32 50.33
C THR A 6 -46.18 9.94 48.85
N LEU A 7 -47.20 10.43 48.14
CA LEU A 7 -47.34 10.21 46.70
C LEU A 7 -46.33 11.02 45.89
N PHE A 8 -46.08 12.27 46.29
CA PHE A 8 -45.03 13.09 45.69
C PHE A 8 -43.64 12.48 45.89
N GLN A 9 -43.36 11.94 47.07
CA GLN A 9 -42.07 11.29 47.33
C GLN A 9 -41.89 10.02 46.49
N THR A 10 -42.90 9.13 46.45
CA THR A 10 -42.84 7.91 45.62
C THR A 10 -42.70 8.20 44.12
N ILE A 11 -43.31 9.28 43.61
CA ILE A 11 -43.11 9.72 42.22
C ILE A 11 -41.69 10.27 42.01
N LYS A 12 -41.14 11.03 42.97
CA LYS A 12 -39.76 11.52 42.93
C LYS A 12 -38.76 10.36 42.89
N ASP A 13 -38.96 9.35 43.75
CA ASP A 13 -38.11 8.17 43.85
C ASP A 13 -38.19 7.31 42.56
N LEU A 14 -39.39 7.14 41.98
CA LEU A 14 -39.58 6.44 40.70
C LEU A 14 -38.89 7.13 39.51
N ASN A 15 -38.88 8.46 39.49
CA ASN A 15 -38.19 9.22 38.44
C ASN A 15 -36.67 9.09 38.56
N LYS A 16 -36.13 9.14 39.78
CA LYS A 16 -34.69 8.96 40.04
C LYS A 16 -34.21 7.56 39.68
N ASP A 17 -34.96 6.52 40.05
CA ASP A 17 -34.69 5.13 39.64
C ASP A 17 -34.63 4.98 38.10
N ARG A 18 -35.48 5.71 37.39
CA ARG A 18 -35.50 5.72 35.92
C ARG A 18 -34.23 6.38 35.36
N TRP A 19 -33.76 7.47 35.95
CA TRP A 19 -32.52 8.14 35.53
C TRP A 19 -31.31 7.24 35.69
N VAL A 20 -31.16 6.60 36.86
CA VAL A 20 -30.05 5.66 37.12
C VAL A 20 -30.05 4.53 36.10
N ARG A 21 -31.21 3.91 35.83
CA ARG A 21 -31.30 2.83 34.82
C ARG A 21 -31.01 3.28 33.39
N LYS A 22 -31.22 4.56 33.08
CA LYS A 22 -31.02 5.10 31.73
C LYS A 22 -29.56 5.48 31.50
N TYR A 23 -28.95 6.19 32.45
CA TYR A 23 -27.66 6.85 32.27
C TYR A 23 -26.50 6.15 32.97
N ASN A 24 -26.76 5.41 34.05
CA ASN A 24 -25.75 4.68 34.83
C ASN A 24 -26.27 3.30 35.28
N PRO A 25 -26.72 2.43 34.35
CA PRO A 25 -27.39 1.16 34.67
C PRO A 25 -26.49 0.20 35.46
N HIS A 26 -25.18 0.31 35.31
CA HIS A 26 -24.18 -0.53 35.96
C HIS A 26 -23.59 0.10 37.23
N GLN A 27 -24.00 1.32 37.60
CA GLN A 27 -23.47 2.07 38.75
C GLN A 27 -21.93 2.18 38.73
N GLN A 28 -21.37 2.35 37.53
CA GLN A 28 -19.92 2.50 37.32
C GLN A 28 -19.41 3.84 37.88
N PHE A 29 -20.25 4.88 37.82
CA PHE A 29 -19.95 6.21 38.32
C PHE A 29 -20.61 6.46 39.67
N PHE A 30 -19.89 7.07 40.61
CA PHE A 30 -20.32 7.28 41.99
C PHE A 30 -21.13 8.57 42.18
N VAL A 31 -22.01 8.88 41.23
CA VAL A 31 -22.90 10.03 41.28
C VAL A 31 -24.20 9.67 42.01
N ASP A 32 -24.37 10.21 43.20
CA ASP A 32 -25.59 10.02 44.00
C ASP A 32 -26.77 10.79 43.38
N VAL A 33 -27.71 10.05 42.78
CA VAL A 33 -28.93 10.59 42.16
C VAL A 33 -29.78 11.39 43.14
N ASP A 34 -29.64 11.16 44.45
CA ASP A 34 -30.46 11.84 45.43
C ASP A 34 -30.14 13.31 45.61
N TRP A 35 -28.95 13.73 45.19
CA TRP A 35 -28.42 15.08 45.33
C TRP A 35 -28.93 16.04 44.26
N TYR A 36 -29.62 15.51 43.25
CA TYR A 36 -30.09 16.27 42.10
C TYR A 36 -31.61 16.32 42.05
N ASP A 37 -32.15 17.48 41.67
CA ASP A 37 -33.59 17.71 41.58
C ASP A 37 -34.11 17.54 40.15
N THR A 38 -33.22 17.57 39.15
CA THR A 38 -33.56 17.42 37.72
C THR A 38 -32.72 16.35 37.02
N GLU A 39 -33.27 15.78 35.93
CA GLU A 39 -32.59 14.78 35.08
C GLU A 39 -31.31 15.33 34.47
N GLU A 40 -31.34 16.61 34.07
CA GLU A 40 -30.24 17.31 33.43
C GLU A 40 -29.07 17.54 34.40
N GLU A 41 -29.33 17.97 35.63
CA GLU A 41 -28.28 18.13 36.65
C GLU A 41 -27.60 16.80 36.98
N TYR A 42 -28.38 15.72 37.12
CA TYR A 42 -27.84 14.38 37.33
C TYR A 42 -26.99 13.90 36.15
N LEU A 43 -27.48 14.10 34.92
CA LEU A 43 -26.75 13.73 33.71
C LEU A 43 -25.47 14.54 33.55
N ASN A 44 -25.49 15.84 33.82
CA ASN A 44 -24.29 16.67 33.74
C ASN A 44 -23.23 16.24 34.78
N ALA A 45 -23.63 15.90 36.00
CA ALA A 45 -22.71 15.34 36.98
C ALA A 45 -22.11 14.00 36.53
N LEU A 46 -22.90 13.13 35.88
CA LEU A 46 -22.36 11.92 35.26
C LEU A 46 -21.38 12.23 34.14
N ARG A 47 -21.65 13.24 33.30
CA ARG A 47 -20.77 13.64 32.20
C ARG A 47 -19.42 14.18 32.70
N ASP A 48 -19.40 14.85 33.85
CA ASP A 48 -18.15 15.28 34.50
C ASP A 48 -17.31 14.06 34.92
N ASP A 49 -17.94 13.03 35.49
CA ASP A 49 -17.29 11.75 35.82
C ASP A 49 -16.86 11.00 34.55
N TRP A 50 -17.65 11.02 33.47
CA TRP A 50 -17.30 10.41 32.17
C TRP A 50 -16.06 11.04 31.56
N LYS A 51 -15.97 12.38 31.57
CA LYS A 51 -14.78 13.10 31.11
C LYS A 51 -13.53 12.67 31.88
N SER A 52 -13.63 12.64 33.20
CA SER A 52 -12.52 12.25 34.08
C SER A 52 -12.02 10.83 33.83
N GLU A 53 -12.90 9.92 33.40
CA GLU A 53 -12.56 8.52 33.12
C GLU A 53 -11.99 8.33 31.70
N ALA A 54 -12.65 8.86 30.67
CA ALA A 54 -12.27 8.59 29.27
C ALA A 54 -11.24 9.59 28.70
N ASP A 55 -11.25 10.84 29.14
CA ASP A 55 -10.34 11.92 28.69
C ASP A 55 -9.75 12.68 29.89
N PRO A 56 -8.88 12.03 30.69
CA PRO A 56 -8.37 12.62 31.93
C PRO A 56 -7.46 13.84 31.72
N PHE A 57 -7.02 14.09 30.48
CA PHE A 57 -6.11 15.18 30.12
C PHE A 57 -6.80 16.28 29.28
N ASP A 58 -8.12 16.18 29.08
CA ASP A 58 -8.92 17.10 28.26
C ASP A 58 -8.34 17.26 26.82
N GLU A 59 -7.74 16.21 26.26
CA GLU A 59 -7.11 16.23 24.94
C GLU A 59 -8.16 16.27 23.81
N CYS A 60 -9.31 15.64 24.05
CA CYS A 60 -10.41 15.52 23.11
C CYS A 60 -11.50 16.58 23.30
N ASP A 61 -11.34 17.52 24.23
CA ASP A 61 -12.35 18.54 24.57
C ASP A 61 -12.77 19.44 23.40
N HIS A 62 -11.88 19.64 22.43
CA HIS A 62 -12.15 20.41 21.21
C HIS A 62 -12.80 19.58 20.09
N TYR A 63 -12.82 18.26 20.22
CA TYR A 63 -13.26 17.32 19.18
C TYR A 63 -14.54 16.57 19.58
N VAL A 64 -14.66 16.17 20.85
CA VAL A 64 -15.74 15.34 21.38
C VAL A 64 -16.52 16.12 22.44
N ASP A 65 -17.71 16.56 22.07
CA ASP A 65 -18.62 17.25 22.99
C ASP A 65 -19.44 16.25 23.81
N VAL A 66 -19.07 16.06 25.08
CA VAL A 66 -19.75 15.15 26.03
C VAL A 66 -21.25 15.42 26.16
N SER A 67 -21.71 16.66 25.92
CA SER A 67 -23.13 17.03 26.05
C SER A 67 -24.03 16.37 25.00
N LYS A 68 -23.45 15.82 23.93
CA LYS A 68 -24.15 15.09 22.87
C LYS A 68 -24.46 13.63 23.21
N TYR A 69 -23.93 13.12 24.31
CA TYR A 69 -24.03 11.71 24.67
C TYR A 69 -24.99 11.49 25.84
N ASP A 70 -25.76 10.41 25.75
CA ASP A 70 -26.72 9.95 26.75
C ASP A 70 -26.26 8.66 27.47
N ASN A 71 -25.08 8.15 27.16
CA ASN A 71 -24.47 7.02 27.85
C ASN A 71 -22.95 7.09 27.74
N PHE A 72 -22.26 6.46 28.69
CA PHE A 72 -20.81 6.46 28.77
C PHE A 72 -20.14 5.73 27.59
N GLU A 73 -20.67 4.58 27.18
CA GLU A 73 -20.01 3.71 26.20
C GLU A 73 -19.90 4.37 24.80
N ASP A 74 -20.93 5.10 24.37
CA ASP A 74 -20.88 5.88 23.13
C ASP A 74 -19.89 7.06 23.23
N TYR A 75 -19.79 7.70 24.40
CA TYR A 75 -18.85 8.78 24.66
C TYR A 75 -17.41 8.27 24.67
N GLU A 76 -17.13 7.23 25.47
CA GLU A 76 -15.84 6.56 25.58
C GLU A 76 -15.34 6.10 24.21
N LYS A 77 -16.21 5.48 23.40
CA LYS A 77 -15.87 5.09 22.03
C LYS A 77 -15.43 6.28 21.18
N SER A 78 -16.10 7.42 21.32
CA SER A 78 -15.80 8.62 20.54
C SER A 78 -14.51 9.28 21.00
N VAL A 79 -14.23 9.26 22.31
CA VAL A 79 -12.95 9.71 22.88
C VAL A 79 -11.81 8.81 22.44
N ASN A 80 -11.97 7.48 22.50
CA ASN A 80 -10.93 6.54 22.06
C ASN A 80 -10.55 6.77 20.59
N ILE A 81 -11.53 6.97 19.70
CA ILE A 81 -11.26 7.31 18.29
C ILE A 81 -10.47 8.64 18.17
N CYS A 82 -10.80 9.63 19.01
CA CYS A 82 -10.10 10.92 19.01
C CYS A 82 -8.66 10.80 19.55
N LEU A 83 -8.44 10.03 20.62
CA LEU A 83 -7.11 9.80 21.19
C LEU A 83 -6.22 9.02 20.22
N GLU A 84 -6.74 7.93 19.63
CA GLU A 84 -6.07 7.21 18.54
C GLU A 84 -5.71 8.18 17.42
N GLN A 85 -6.62 9.11 17.08
CA GLN A 85 -6.37 10.11 16.05
C GLN A 85 -5.23 11.07 16.42
N LEU A 86 -5.19 11.58 17.64
CA LEU A 86 -4.16 12.52 18.09
C LEU A 86 -2.78 11.85 18.20
N GLU A 87 -2.74 10.59 18.65
CA GLU A 87 -1.50 9.81 18.78
C GLU A 87 -0.80 9.65 17.43
N TRP A 88 -1.51 9.21 16.38
CA TRP A 88 -0.86 9.06 15.07
C TRP A 88 -0.50 10.41 14.45
N ILE A 89 -1.29 11.47 14.69
CA ILE A 89 -0.95 12.84 14.23
C ILE A 89 0.38 13.31 14.84
N GLU A 90 0.64 13.04 16.13
CA GLU A 90 1.91 13.38 16.78
C GLU A 90 3.08 12.62 16.15
N GLU A 91 2.91 11.31 15.91
CA GLU A 91 3.93 10.46 15.31
C GLU A 91 4.31 10.92 13.90
N VAL A 92 3.32 11.28 13.08
CA VAL A 92 3.56 11.72 11.70
C VAL A 92 3.99 13.17 11.56
N PHE A 93 3.80 14.01 12.58
CA PHE A 93 4.28 15.40 12.56
C PHE A 93 5.81 15.49 12.40
N LYS A 94 6.54 14.40 12.69
CA LYS A 94 7.99 14.26 12.39
C LYS A 94 8.33 14.51 10.91
N TYR A 95 7.37 14.32 10.00
CA TYR A 95 7.51 14.52 8.56
C TYR A 95 7.10 15.93 8.08
N GLY A 96 6.99 16.92 9.00
CA GLY A 96 6.40 18.25 8.81
C GLY A 96 7.02 19.20 7.76
N ASP A 97 7.94 18.74 6.92
CA ASP A 97 8.58 19.51 5.85
C ASP A 97 7.79 19.53 4.51
N PHE A 98 6.62 18.89 4.44
CA PHE A 98 5.88 18.63 3.18
C PHE A 98 4.57 19.40 2.99
N ASP A 99 4.26 20.39 3.86
CA ASP A 99 3.01 21.17 3.86
C ASP A 99 1.73 20.29 3.88
N ILE A 100 1.82 19.10 4.49
CA ILE A 100 0.67 18.21 4.68
C ILE A 100 0.26 18.30 6.15
N ASP A 101 -0.94 18.82 6.38
CA ASP A 101 -1.53 18.85 7.71
C ASP A 101 -2.28 17.53 7.97
N PRO A 102 -1.83 16.71 8.94
CA PRO A 102 -2.49 15.46 9.32
C PRO A 102 -3.97 15.64 9.67
N GLN A 103 -4.37 16.81 10.19
CA GLN A 103 -5.76 17.10 10.59
C GLN A 103 -6.73 17.16 9.40
N ASN A 104 -6.23 17.31 8.18
CA ASN A 104 -7.06 17.29 6.97
C ASN A 104 -7.50 15.88 6.55
N TYR A 105 -6.99 14.84 7.22
CA TYR A 105 -7.24 13.45 6.88
C TYR A 105 -8.06 12.75 7.97
N LYS A 106 -8.88 11.78 7.56
CA LYS A 106 -9.80 11.07 8.46
C LYS A 106 -9.14 9.92 9.19
N ASN A 107 -8.07 9.36 8.61
CA ASN A 107 -7.34 8.22 9.14
C ASN A 107 -5.88 8.31 8.66
N GLU A 108 -5.04 7.53 9.34
CA GLU A 108 -3.60 7.43 9.09
C GLU A 108 -3.29 6.99 7.65
N ASP A 109 -3.96 5.94 7.15
CA ASP A 109 -3.71 5.41 5.79
C ASP A 109 -3.81 6.49 4.70
N THR A 110 -4.88 7.29 4.73
CA THR A 110 -5.08 8.36 3.72
C THR A 110 -4.06 9.49 3.85
N TYR A 111 -3.56 9.73 5.05
CA TYR A 111 -2.48 10.68 5.28
C TYR A 111 -1.15 10.12 4.76
N LEU A 112 -0.84 8.86 5.08
CA LEU A 112 0.40 8.20 4.65
C LEU A 112 0.46 8.10 3.12
N ASP A 113 -0.63 7.74 2.44
CA ASP A 113 -0.72 7.77 0.98
C ASP A 113 -0.41 9.16 0.41
N ALA A 114 -0.97 10.21 1.02
CA ALA A 114 -0.73 11.58 0.59
C ALA A 114 0.70 12.02 0.85
N LEU A 115 1.29 11.61 1.98
CA LEU A 115 2.67 11.86 2.36
C LEU A 115 3.64 11.17 1.39
N THR A 116 3.50 9.87 1.18
CA THR A 116 4.28 9.06 0.24
C THR A 116 4.25 9.68 -1.14
N LYS A 117 3.06 10.04 -1.63
CA LYS A 117 2.91 10.73 -2.92
C LYS A 117 3.69 12.04 -2.97
N ARG A 118 3.62 12.86 -1.92
CA ARG A 118 4.29 14.16 -1.87
C ARG A 118 5.81 14.04 -1.77
N ILE A 119 6.30 13.04 -1.05
CA ILE A 119 7.74 12.73 -0.97
C ILE A 119 8.24 12.28 -2.35
N LYS A 120 7.53 11.36 -3.01
CA LYS A 120 7.85 10.92 -4.38
C LYS A 120 7.81 12.08 -5.37
N GLU A 121 6.78 12.92 -5.37
CA GLU A 121 6.71 14.13 -6.22
C GLU A 121 7.92 15.05 -6.08
N LYS A 122 8.59 15.07 -4.91
CA LYS A 122 9.73 15.93 -4.65
C LYS A 122 11.06 15.32 -5.09
N TYR A 123 11.26 14.01 -4.86
CA TYR A 123 12.55 13.35 -5.03
C TYR A 123 12.60 12.33 -6.17
N ASP A 124 11.48 11.70 -6.51
CA ASP A 124 11.33 10.76 -7.63
C ASP A 124 10.05 11.10 -8.44
N PRO A 125 10.03 12.26 -9.14
CA PRO A 125 8.82 12.78 -9.78
C PRO A 125 8.32 11.91 -10.95
N GLU A 126 9.21 11.16 -11.58
CA GLU A 126 8.87 10.22 -12.68
C GLU A 126 8.54 8.82 -12.14
N ASN A 127 8.65 8.62 -10.81
CA ASN A 127 8.48 7.34 -10.12
C ASN A 127 9.28 6.23 -10.80
N GLU A 128 10.55 6.53 -11.13
CA GLU A 128 11.48 5.62 -11.81
C GLU A 128 11.95 4.51 -10.87
N PHE A 129 11.97 4.76 -9.55
CA PHE A 129 12.45 3.81 -8.54
C PHE A 129 11.30 3.25 -7.71
N TYR A 130 10.36 2.58 -8.37
CA TYR A 130 9.11 2.12 -7.78
C TYR A 130 9.28 1.10 -6.63
N CYS A 131 10.41 0.37 -6.56
CA CYS A 131 10.71 -0.57 -5.48
C CYS A 131 11.15 0.09 -4.17
N ILE A 132 11.40 1.40 -4.15
CA ILE A 132 11.81 2.13 -2.95
C ILE A 132 10.60 2.85 -2.37
N ASP A 133 10.16 2.43 -1.19
CA ASP A 133 9.09 3.11 -0.45
C ASP A 133 9.68 4.24 0.42
N PRO A 134 9.24 5.49 0.26
CA PRO A 134 9.58 6.57 1.19
C PRO A 134 9.36 6.26 2.67
N LEU A 135 8.37 5.42 3.00
CA LEU A 135 8.00 5.10 4.38
C LEU A 135 8.90 4.03 5.02
N ASP A 136 9.78 3.38 4.25
CA ASP A 136 10.80 2.46 4.78
C ASP A 136 11.94 3.19 5.51
N TYR A 137 11.96 4.53 5.45
CA TYR A 137 13.02 5.37 6.00
C TYR A 137 12.51 6.25 7.14
N ASP A 138 13.34 6.45 8.16
CA ASP A 138 13.02 7.27 9.34
C ASP A 138 12.88 8.77 8.98
N SER A 139 13.33 9.18 7.79
CA SER A 139 13.28 10.56 7.34
C SER A 139 13.23 10.71 5.82
N PRO A 140 12.52 11.73 5.29
CA PRO A 140 12.54 12.06 3.87
C PRO A 140 13.94 12.37 3.31
N TYR A 141 14.88 12.79 4.16
CA TYR A 141 16.27 13.03 3.76
C TYR A 141 17.05 11.72 3.52
N GLU A 142 16.72 10.65 4.25
CA GLU A 142 17.32 9.33 4.02
C GLU A 142 16.78 8.70 2.73
N TYR A 143 15.46 8.80 2.52
CA TYR A 143 14.86 8.42 1.25
C TYR A 143 15.50 9.18 0.07
N GLN A 144 15.69 10.49 0.20
CA GLN A 144 16.38 11.29 -0.81
C GLN A 144 17.78 10.75 -1.11
N TYR A 145 18.56 10.40 -0.08
CA TYR A 145 19.91 9.87 -0.26
C TYR A 145 19.92 8.57 -1.07
N GLU A 146 18.97 7.68 -0.82
CA GLU A 146 18.84 6.41 -1.55
C GLU A 146 18.45 6.62 -3.01
N ILE A 147 17.50 7.52 -3.27
CA ILE A 147 17.14 7.90 -4.65
C ILE A 147 18.35 8.52 -5.38
N ASP A 148 19.05 9.46 -4.76
CA ASP A 148 20.25 10.08 -5.33
C ASP A 148 21.35 9.04 -5.62
N GLU A 149 21.48 8.00 -4.76
CA GLU A 149 22.41 6.90 -4.98
C GLU A 149 22.03 6.05 -6.20
N ARG A 150 20.75 5.70 -6.35
CA ARG A 150 20.26 4.92 -7.51
C ARG A 150 20.39 5.70 -8.82
N ILE A 151 20.12 7.00 -8.80
CA ILE A 151 20.39 7.90 -9.93
C ILE A 151 21.89 7.87 -10.27
N HIS A 152 22.76 8.02 -9.27
CA HIS A 152 24.21 7.98 -9.49
C HIS A 152 24.69 6.64 -10.06
N TRP A 153 24.06 5.52 -9.69
CA TRP A 153 24.36 4.22 -10.30
C TRP A 153 23.95 4.16 -11.78
N LEU A 154 22.77 4.67 -12.14
CA LEU A 154 22.35 4.79 -13.55
C LEU A 154 23.35 5.63 -14.34
N GLU A 155 23.66 6.84 -13.86
CA GLU A 155 24.57 7.75 -14.54
C GLU A 155 25.97 7.15 -14.75
N LEU A 156 26.48 6.38 -13.80
CA LEU A 156 27.83 5.82 -13.86
C LEU A 156 27.92 4.57 -14.74
N TYR A 157 26.92 3.70 -14.71
CA TYR A 157 27.00 2.37 -15.33
C TYR A 157 26.11 2.19 -16.57
N ASP A 158 25.01 2.93 -16.66
CA ASP A 158 24.13 2.96 -17.84
C ASP A 158 23.62 4.39 -18.14
N PRO A 159 24.52 5.35 -18.47
CA PRO A 159 24.14 6.76 -18.68
C PRO A 159 23.15 6.98 -19.83
N ASN A 160 22.98 5.99 -20.71
CA ASN A 160 22.10 6.07 -21.86
C ASN A 160 20.81 5.26 -21.68
N HIS A 161 20.58 4.67 -20.50
CA HIS A 161 19.42 3.81 -20.20
C HIS A 161 19.23 2.72 -21.28
N GLN A 162 20.32 2.07 -21.67
CA GLN A 162 20.33 1.07 -22.74
C GLN A 162 19.91 -0.32 -22.25
N TYR A 163 20.03 -0.58 -20.95
CA TYR A 163 19.78 -1.89 -20.37
C TYR A 163 18.53 -1.83 -19.49
N PRO A 164 17.64 -2.83 -19.56
CA PRO A 164 16.45 -2.91 -18.73
C PRO A 164 16.84 -3.43 -17.33
N VAL A 165 17.71 -2.70 -16.64
CA VAL A 165 18.17 -3.01 -15.29
C VAL A 165 17.83 -1.82 -14.42
N ASP A 166 16.82 -1.97 -13.59
CA ASP A 166 16.43 -0.95 -12.63
C ASP A 166 17.32 -1.05 -11.38
N PRO A 167 18.08 -0.01 -11.01
CA PRO A 167 18.87 0.00 -9.79
C PRO A 167 18.04 -0.19 -8.51
N SER A 168 16.76 0.18 -8.52
CA SER A 168 15.89 0.05 -7.34
C SER A 168 15.65 -1.40 -6.93
N THR A 169 15.86 -2.37 -7.84
CA THR A 169 15.72 -3.80 -7.53
C THR A 169 16.94 -4.39 -6.82
N PHE A 170 17.99 -3.60 -6.60
CA PHE A 170 19.24 -4.05 -6.00
C PHE A 170 19.51 -3.37 -4.66
N PHE A 171 19.91 -4.16 -3.68
CA PHE A 171 20.28 -3.66 -2.36
C PHE A 171 21.64 -2.94 -2.39
N ASP A 172 22.61 -3.50 -3.11
CA ASP A 172 23.95 -2.95 -3.23
C ASP A 172 24.38 -2.70 -4.67
N LYS A 173 25.43 -1.89 -4.78
CA LYS A 173 25.97 -1.40 -6.03
C LYS A 173 26.61 -2.52 -6.83
N GLU A 174 27.30 -3.42 -6.14
CA GLU A 174 28.03 -4.52 -6.74
C GLU A 174 27.11 -5.43 -7.56
N ASP A 175 25.95 -5.80 -6.99
CA ASP A 175 24.95 -6.63 -7.65
C ASP A 175 24.35 -5.92 -8.87
N TYR A 176 24.03 -4.63 -8.76
CA TYR A 176 23.55 -3.84 -9.91
C TYR A 176 24.60 -3.76 -11.02
N VAL A 177 25.87 -3.55 -10.67
CA VAL A 177 26.96 -3.45 -11.66
C VAL A 177 27.21 -4.79 -12.35
N GLU A 178 27.19 -5.89 -11.61
CA GLU A 178 27.21 -7.24 -12.19
C GLU A 178 26.03 -7.43 -13.14
N ALA A 179 24.83 -7.02 -12.70
CA ALA A 179 23.62 -7.12 -13.48
C ALA A 179 23.72 -6.39 -14.83
N VAL A 180 24.24 -5.16 -14.83
CA VAL A 180 24.47 -4.36 -16.05
C VAL A 180 25.58 -4.95 -16.92
N ASN A 181 26.64 -5.49 -16.33
CA ASN A 181 27.77 -6.05 -17.08
C ASN A 181 27.38 -7.33 -17.83
N GLU A 182 26.57 -8.22 -17.25
CA GLU A 182 26.08 -9.38 -18.00
C GLU A 182 25.21 -8.96 -19.20
N TRP A 183 24.43 -7.88 -19.07
CA TRP A 183 23.68 -7.31 -20.19
C TRP A 183 24.60 -6.75 -21.27
N LYS A 184 25.67 -6.03 -20.88
CA LYS A 184 26.71 -5.55 -21.80
C LYS A 184 27.38 -6.70 -22.54
N ASP A 185 27.75 -7.76 -21.83
CA ASP A 185 28.41 -8.93 -22.41
C ASP A 185 27.47 -9.68 -23.36
N TYR A 186 26.19 -9.81 -23.00
CA TYR A 186 25.18 -10.43 -23.83
C TYR A 186 24.94 -9.63 -25.12
N VAL A 187 24.69 -8.32 -25.02
CA VAL A 187 24.51 -7.44 -26.19
C VAL A 187 25.77 -7.45 -27.06
N GLY A 188 26.96 -7.41 -26.45
CA GLY A 188 28.22 -7.52 -27.18
C GLY A 188 28.42 -8.88 -27.86
N SER A 189 27.89 -9.98 -27.29
CA SER A 189 27.95 -11.30 -27.91
C SER A 189 27.05 -11.39 -29.14
N LEU A 190 25.85 -10.82 -29.06
CA LEU A 190 24.93 -10.71 -30.19
C LEU A 190 25.51 -9.85 -31.30
N ASP A 191 26.09 -8.70 -30.96
CA ASP A 191 26.70 -7.84 -31.97
C ASP A 191 27.80 -8.60 -32.72
N ARG A 192 28.63 -9.39 -32.02
CA ARG A 192 29.67 -10.21 -32.66
C ARG A 192 29.11 -11.33 -33.53
N GLU A 193 28.08 -12.03 -33.07
CA GLU A 193 27.41 -13.08 -33.86
C GLU A 193 26.80 -12.50 -35.13
N MET A 194 26.09 -11.38 -34.98
CA MET A 194 25.48 -10.61 -36.06
C MET A 194 26.53 -10.08 -37.06
N PHE A 195 27.66 -9.54 -36.60
CA PHE A 195 28.76 -9.12 -37.49
C PHE A 195 29.39 -10.30 -38.24
N ALA A 196 29.54 -11.45 -37.60
CA ALA A 196 30.07 -12.65 -38.24
C ALA A 196 29.11 -13.23 -39.30
N GLU A 197 27.81 -13.14 -39.08
CA GLU A 197 26.77 -13.55 -40.03
C GLU A 197 26.65 -12.55 -41.20
N PHE A 198 26.80 -11.25 -40.93
CA PHE A 198 26.79 -10.17 -41.95
C PHE A 198 28.06 -10.15 -42.82
N GLU A 199 29.22 -10.59 -42.31
CA GLU A 199 30.40 -10.84 -43.14
C GLU A 199 30.25 -12.10 -44.01
N ALA A 200 29.35 -13.02 -43.64
CA ALA A 200 29.07 -14.25 -44.38
C ALA A 200 27.96 -14.10 -45.44
N GLU A 201 26.97 -13.23 -45.22
CA GLU A 201 25.88 -12.92 -46.14
C GLU A 201 25.89 -11.45 -46.57
N GLU A 202 26.02 -11.22 -47.88
CA GLU A 202 26.11 -9.89 -48.50
C GLU A 202 24.83 -9.06 -48.23
N ALA A 203 24.94 -8.11 -47.29
CA ALA A 203 24.07 -6.95 -47.04
C ALA A 203 22.57 -7.21 -46.71
N LEU A 204 22.25 -7.37 -45.42
CA LEU A 204 20.91 -7.15 -44.88
C LEU A 204 20.68 -5.68 -44.47
N GLU A 205 19.44 -5.19 -44.62
CA GLU A 205 19.03 -3.80 -44.34
C GLU A 205 19.04 -3.47 -42.83
N SER A 206 19.26 -2.20 -42.48
CA SER A 206 19.41 -1.76 -41.07
C SER A 206 18.18 -1.96 -40.18
N ASP A 207 17.00 -2.16 -40.78
CA ASP A 207 15.76 -2.36 -40.03
C ASP A 207 15.64 -3.78 -39.46
N ASP A 208 16.18 -4.79 -40.14
CA ASP A 208 16.25 -6.17 -39.64
C ASP A 208 17.16 -6.27 -38.39
N MET A 209 18.14 -5.38 -38.29
CA MET A 209 19.12 -5.31 -37.19
C MET A 209 18.50 -4.85 -35.86
N LYS A 210 17.48 -3.99 -35.92
CA LYS A 210 16.74 -3.55 -34.72
C LYS A 210 15.83 -4.67 -34.20
N ASP A 211 15.17 -5.38 -35.11
CA ASP A 211 14.26 -6.49 -34.75
C ASP A 211 15.02 -7.62 -34.03
N TYR A 212 16.21 -7.98 -34.53
CA TYR A 212 17.04 -9.01 -33.90
C TYR A 212 17.48 -8.63 -32.48
N ARG A 213 17.96 -7.39 -32.27
CA ARG A 213 18.32 -6.87 -30.95
C ARG A 213 17.12 -6.88 -29.99
N GLN A 214 15.96 -6.44 -30.45
CA GLN A 214 14.74 -6.41 -29.62
C GLN A 214 14.27 -7.81 -29.24
N LYS A 215 14.35 -8.77 -30.18
CA LYS A 215 14.02 -10.18 -29.93
C LYS A 215 14.96 -10.82 -28.90
N ALA A 216 16.23 -10.47 -28.94
CA ALA A 216 17.22 -10.99 -28.00
C ALA A 216 17.09 -10.35 -26.59
N MET A 217 16.77 -9.06 -26.51
CA MET A 217 16.38 -8.41 -25.24
C MET A 217 15.21 -9.16 -24.57
N LYS A 218 14.16 -9.47 -25.34
CA LYS A 218 13.03 -10.28 -24.84
C LYS A 218 13.46 -11.67 -24.30
N GLN A 219 14.47 -12.31 -24.90
CA GLN A 219 14.94 -13.63 -24.43
C GLN A 219 15.75 -13.58 -23.13
N MET A 220 16.51 -12.52 -22.89
CA MET A 220 17.26 -12.37 -21.63
C MET A 220 16.38 -11.94 -20.47
N SER A 221 15.41 -11.06 -20.70
CA SER A 221 14.41 -10.72 -19.67
C SER A 221 13.68 -11.98 -19.17
N ARG A 222 13.44 -12.97 -20.05
CA ARG A 222 12.86 -14.28 -19.67
C ARG A 222 13.79 -15.19 -18.86
N LYS A 223 15.11 -14.94 -18.84
CA LYS A 223 16.11 -15.82 -18.20
C LYS A 223 16.53 -15.36 -16.81
N ARG A 224 16.35 -14.09 -16.47
CA ARG A 224 16.66 -13.58 -15.13
C ARG A 224 15.40 -13.60 -14.26
N PRO A 225 15.39 -14.39 -13.17
CA PRO A 225 14.43 -14.17 -12.11
C PRO A 225 14.68 -12.77 -11.53
N CYS A 226 13.61 -12.01 -11.26
CA CYS A 226 13.69 -10.87 -10.36
C CYS A 226 14.29 -11.38 -9.04
N PHE A 227 15.51 -10.96 -8.70
CA PHE A 227 16.24 -11.48 -7.55
C PHE A 227 15.68 -10.85 -6.27
N THR A 228 14.72 -11.51 -5.66
CA THR A 228 14.39 -11.32 -4.24
C THR A 228 14.62 -12.64 -3.53
N GLN A 229 15.82 -12.82 -2.96
CA GLN A 229 16.01 -13.78 -1.87
C GLN A 229 15.92 -13.04 -0.54
N TYR A 230 14.84 -13.29 0.19
CA TYR A 230 15.00 -13.69 1.58
C TYR A 230 14.21 -14.96 1.87
N SER A 231 14.99 -16.02 2.09
CA SER A 231 14.76 -17.15 2.99
C SER A 231 13.59 -18.12 2.70
N SER A 232 13.90 -19.26 2.09
CA SER A 232 13.67 -20.54 2.77
C SER A 232 14.50 -21.68 2.18
N LEU A 233 15.37 -22.18 3.06
CA LEU A 233 16.02 -23.48 3.10
C LEU A 233 15.54 -24.54 2.11
N ASP A 234 16.52 -25.08 1.38
CA ASP A 234 16.64 -26.44 0.87
C ASP A 234 15.54 -27.42 1.34
N LYS A 235 14.70 -27.85 0.41
CA LYS A 235 14.07 -29.17 0.46
C LYS A 235 13.75 -29.68 -0.94
N GLU A 236 14.66 -30.51 -1.45
CA GLU A 236 14.28 -31.57 -2.40
C GLU A 236 13.22 -32.46 -1.74
N VAL A 237 11.98 -32.44 -2.23
CA VAL A 237 11.06 -33.58 -2.13
C VAL A 237 10.16 -33.60 -3.37
N SER A 238 10.29 -34.67 -4.14
CA SER A 238 9.33 -35.07 -5.17
C SER A 238 7.98 -35.50 -4.56
N GLN A 239 6.92 -35.35 -5.35
CA GLN A 239 5.60 -36.04 -5.29
C GLN A 239 4.43 -35.26 -4.69
N GLU A 240 3.59 -34.74 -5.60
CA GLU A 240 2.15 -35.05 -5.72
C GLU A 240 1.32 -35.00 -4.42
N GLY A 241 0.71 -33.85 -4.13
CA GLY A 241 -0.39 -33.77 -3.16
C GLY A 241 -0.64 -32.38 -2.57
N ASN A 242 -1.70 -31.73 -3.05
CA ASN A 242 -2.36 -30.51 -2.54
C ASN A 242 -1.50 -29.24 -2.45
N VAL A 243 -1.77 -28.31 -3.37
CA VAL A 243 -1.37 -26.90 -3.29
C VAL A 243 -1.88 -26.33 -1.96
N ILE A 244 -0.98 -25.83 -1.12
CA ILE A 244 -1.31 -25.27 0.19
C ILE A 244 -1.82 -23.84 -0.04
N GLU A 245 -2.71 -23.30 0.79
CA GLU A 245 -3.19 -21.89 0.69
C GLU A 245 -2.03 -20.87 0.61
N GLU A 246 -0.89 -21.20 1.22
CA GLU A 246 0.35 -20.42 1.14
C GLU A 246 0.91 -20.35 -0.29
N ASP A 247 0.83 -21.43 -1.07
CA ASP A 247 1.25 -21.46 -2.47
C ASP A 247 0.34 -20.60 -3.35
N LYS A 248 -0.96 -20.56 -3.03
CA LYS A 248 -1.94 -19.73 -3.77
C LYS A 248 -1.74 -18.24 -3.51
N LYS A 249 -1.31 -17.86 -2.31
CA LYS A 249 -0.90 -16.48 -2.01
C LYS A 249 0.32 -16.07 -2.83
N LEU A 250 1.29 -16.97 -2.99
CA LEU A 250 2.46 -16.74 -3.85
C LEU A 250 2.07 -16.53 -5.32
N TRP A 251 0.98 -17.12 -5.81
CA TRP A 251 0.49 -16.86 -7.16
C TRP A 251 0.06 -15.40 -7.34
N ALA A 252 -0.66 -14.83 -6.38
CA ALA A 252 -1.04 -13.42 -6.42
C ALA A 252 0.18 -12.50 -6.36
N GLU A 253 1.13 -12.79 -5.47
CA GLU A 253 2.37 -12.00 -5.35
C GLU A 253 3.22 -12.08 -6.64
N LYS A 254 3.24 -13.24 -7.30
CA LYS A 254 4.03 -13.47 -8.53
C LYS A 254 3.39 -12.86 -9.79
N HIS A 255 2.08 -13.00 -9.96
CA HIS A 255 1.40 -12.65 -11.21
C HIS A 255 0.65 -11.32 -11.15
N ASN A 256 0.11 -10.96 -9.99
CA ASN A 256 -0.68 -9.76 -9.73
C ASN A 256 0.07 -8.85 -8.74
N PHE A 257 1.35 -8.59 -9.02
CA PHE A 257 2.29 -7.87 -8.13
C PHE A 257 1.75 -6.53 -7.61
N TYR A 258 1.05 -5.77 -8.46
CA TYR A 258 0.48 -4.46 -8.08
C TYR A 258 -0.85 -4.55 -7.33
N ASN A 259 -1.39 -5.76 -7.15
CA ASN A 259 -2.70 -5.97 -6.54
C ASN A 259 -3.77 -5.09 -7.24
N SER A 260 -3.69 -5.00 -8.57
CA SER A 260 -4.62 -4.25 -9.41
C SER A 260 -5.91 -5.05 -9.68
N PHE A 261 -5.81 -6.38 -9.66
CA PHE A 261 -6.88 -7.30 -10.08
C PHE A 261 -7.37 -8.21 -8.95
N ASN A 262 -7.59 -7.64 -7.76
CA ASN A 262 -7.95 -8.35 -6.51
C ASN A 262 -9.31 -9.08 -6.59
N SER A 263 -10.06 -8.81 -7.67
CA SER A 263 -11.26 -9.55 -8.03
C SER A 263 -10.98 -10.99 -8.50
N VAL A 264 -9.75 -11.30 -8.92
CA VAL A 264 -9.33 -12.65 -9.28
C VAL A 264 -8.64 -13.26 -8.06
N ASP A 265 -9.40 -14.03 -7.30
CA ASP A 265 -8.93 -14.65 -6.07
C ASP A 265 -8.21 -15.98 -6.39
N PRO A 266 -6.89 -16.09 -6.13
CA PRO A 266 -6.12 -17.30 -6.44
C PRO A 266 -6.63 -18.53 -5.66
N THR A 267 -7.32 -18.35 -4.52
CA THR A 267 -7.85 -19.46 -3.73
C THR A 267 -8.91 -20.27 -4.48
N GLN A 268 -9.55 -19.67 -5.48
CA GLN A 268 -10.60 -20.28 -6.30
C GLN A 268 -10.08 -21.23 -7.39
N TYR A 269 -8.77 -21.31 -7.60
CA TYR A 269 -8.15 -22.07 -8.67
C TYR A 269 -7.38 -23.27 -8.13
N ASP A 270 -7.48 -24.40 -8.82
CA ASP A 270 -6.73 -25.63 -8.48
C ASP A 270 -5.31 -25.61 -9.06
N HIS A 271 -5.07 -24.81 -10.11
CA HIS A 271 -3.81 -24.69 -10.83
C HIS A 271 -3.44 -23.22 -11.08
N GLU A 272 -2.15 -22.90 -10.94
CA GLU A 272 -1.58 -21.57 -11.20
C GLU A 272 -1.85 -21.09 -12.63
N SER A 273 -1.84 -22.01 -13.61
CA SER A 273 -2.12 -21.69 -15.01
C SER A 273 -3.53 -21.17 -15.24
N ASP A 274 -4.52 -21.74 -14.54
CA ASP A 274 -5.92 -21.37 -14.70
C ASP A 274 -6.18 -19.99 -14.09
N TYR A 275 -5.52 -19.71 -12.95
CA TYR A 275 -5.49 -18.38 -12.32
C TYR A 275 -4.85 -17.33 -13.24
N LEU A 276 -3.71 -17.67 -13.84
CA LEU A 276 -2.96 -16.77 -14.72
C LEU A 276 -3.71 -16.46 -16.02
N ASP A 277 -4.42 -17.42 -16.60
CA ASP A 277 -5.22 -17.21 -17.80
C ASP A 277 -6.38 -16.22 -17.56
N ASP A 278 -7.07 -16.31 -16.42
CA ASP A 278 -8.12 -15.35 -16.06
C ASP A 278 -7.55 -13.95 -15.74
N LEU A 279 -6.36 -13.88 -15.14
CA LEU A 279 -5.62 -12.62 -14.95
C LEU A 279 -5.25 -11.96 -16.28
N ARG A 280 -4.74 -12.72 -17.25
CA ARG A 280 -4.39 -12.24 -18.58
C ARG A 280 -5.58 -11.64 -19.34
N VAL A 281 -6.77 -12.23 -19.15
CA VAL A 281 -8.02 -11.63 -19.66
C VAL A 281 -8.24 -10.25 -19.04
N LYS A 282 -8.05 -10.11 -17.72
CA LYS A 282 -8.20 -8.83 -17.01
C LYS A 282 -7.17 -7.79 -17.42
N TRP A 283 -5.93 -8.20 -17.63
CA TRP A 283 -4.89 -7.32 -18.14
C TRP A 283 -5.27 -6.77 -19.51
N LYS A 284 -5.76 -7.63 -20.40
CA LYS A 284 -6.22 -7.22 -21.72
C LYS A 284 -7.38 -6.22 -21.64
N GLU A 285 -8.40 -6.53 -20.84
CA GLU A 285 -9.55 -5.65 -20.64
C GLU A 285 -9.17 -4.27 -20.11
N TYR A 286 -8.17 -4.18 -19.23
CA TYR A 286 -7.82 -2.92 -18.57
C TYR A 286 -6.82 -2.08 -19.37
N TYR A 287 -5.75 -2.70 -19.88
CA TYR A 287 -4.66 -1.98 -20.56
C TYR A 287 -4.82 -1.91 -22.08
N ASP A 288 -5.59 -2.81 -22.69
CA ASP A 288 -5.95 -2.76 -24.11
C ASP A 288 -7.43 -3.08 -24.41
N PRO A 289 -8.38 -2.29 -23.86
CA PRO A 289 -9.82 -2.51 -24.06
C PRO A 289 -10.27 -2.42 -25.52
N SER A 290 -9.44 -1.85 -26.39
CA SER A 290 -9.74 -1.60 -27.80
C SER A 290 -8.97 -2.49 -28.77
N ASP A 291 -8.17 -3.45 -28.27
CA ASP A 291 -7.32 -4.34 -29.08
C ASP A 291 -6.45 -3.53 -30.08
N MET A 292 -5.93 -2.40 -29.61
CA MET A 292 -5.16 -1.45 -30.43
C MET A 292 -3.66 -1.73 -30.41
N TYR A 293 -3.18 -2.51 -29.45
CA TYR A 293 -1.78 -2.84 -29.29
C TYR A 293 -1.57 -4.30 -29.73
N ASP A 294 -0.61 -4.53 -30.63
CA ASP A 294 -0.27 -5.88 -31.11
C ASP A 294 0.61 -6.60 -30.07
N VAL A 295 0.07 -6.73 -28.85
CA VAL A 295 0.72 -7.28 -27.66
C VAL A 295 -0.22 -8.32 -27.06
N ASP A 296 0.16 -9.59 -27.11
CA ASP A 296 -0.65 -10.69 -26.57
C ASP A 296 -0.37 -10.90 -25.07
N PRO A 297 -1.36 -10.79 -24.17
CA PRO A 297 -1.19 -11.08 -22.75
C PRO A 297 -0.63 -12.49 -22.46
N HIS A 298 -0.83 -13.47 -23.35
CA HIS A 298 -0.33 -14.84 -23.15
C HIS A 298 1.20 -14.94 -23.28
N ASP A 299 1.86 -13.92 -23.83
CA ASP A 299 3.32 -13.85 -23.89
C ASP A 299 3.96 -13.42 -22.55
N TYR A 300 3.14 -13.12 -21.53
CA TYR A 300 3.56 -12.50 -20.27
C TYR A 300 3.09 -13.30 -19.06
N ASP A 301 3.95 -13.42 -18.06
CA ASP A 301 3.67 -14.17 -16.83
C ASP A 301 3.28 -13.25 -15.66
N ASN A 302 3.43 -11.93 -15.76
CA ASN A 302 2.96 -11.00 -14.73
C ASN A 302 2.43 -9.70 -15.35
N GLU A 303 1.64 -8.96 -14.57
CA GLU A 303 0.99 -7.72 -14.99
C GLU A 303 2.00 -6.65 -15.45
N GLY A 304 3.12 -6.52 -14.73
CA GLY A 304 4.15 -5.52 -15.00
C GLY A 304 4.77 -5.67 -16.38
N ASP A 305 5.16 -6.90 -16.74
CA ASP A 305 5.77 -7.17 -18.05
C ASP A 305 4.82 -6.88 -19.22
N TYR A 306 3.52 -7.19 -19.06
CA TYR A 306 2.50 -6.89 -20.06
C TYR A 306 2.29 -5.38 -20.22
N MET A 307 2.27 -4.66 -19.09
CA MET A 307 2.18 -3.20 -19.04
C MET A 307 3.36 -2.52 -19.76
N ASP A 308 4.58 -2.95 -19.45
CA ASP A 308 5.80 -2.44 -20.07
C ASP A 308 5.81 -2.69 -21.58
N ALA A 309 5.30 -3.84 -22.01
CA ALA A 309 5.18 -4.15 -23.43
C ALA A 309 4.21 -3.21 -24.16
N ILE A 310 3.06 -2.89 -23.57
CA ILE A 310 2.12 -1.91 -24.13
C ILE A 310 2.76 -0.53 -24.20
N GLN A 311 3.42 -0.07 -23.12
CA GLN A 311 4.07 1.24 -23.10
C GLN A 311 5.18 1.33 -24.16
N ASN A 312 5.97 0.26 -24.33
CA ASN A 312 7.01 0.19 -25.35
C ASN A 312 6.42 0.23 -26.76
N PHE A 313 5.32 -0.47 -27.02
CA PHE A 313 4.62 -0.42 -28.30
C PHE A 313 4.14 1.01 -28.62
N ILE A 314 3.55 1.71 -27.64
CA ILE A 314 3.11 3.11 -27.77
C ILE A 314 4.31 4.03 -28.08
N LYS A 315 5.41 3.90 -27.33
CA LYS A 315 6.65 4.67 -27.54
C LYS A 315 7.25 4.44 -28.92
N MET A 316 7.16 3.22 -29.46
CA MET A 316 7.63 2.88 -30.81
C MET A 316 6.74 3.45 -31.92
N LYS A 317 5.41 3.48 -31.74
CA LYS A 317 4.44 3.98 -32.72
C LYS A 317 4.34 5.51 -32.78
N MET A 318 4.70 6.21 -31.71
CA MET A 318 4.67 7.68 -31.64
C MET A 318 6.00 8.35 -32.02
N ARG A 319 7.04 7.56 -32.34
CA ARG A 319 8.25 8.01 -33.03
C ARG A 319 8.05 7.95 -34.55
#